data_AF-A0A822BQG4-F1
#
_entry.id   AF-A0A822BQG4-F1
#
_cell.length_a   1.000
_cell.length_b   1.000
_cell.length_c   1.000
_cell.angle_alpha   90.00
_cell.angle_beta   90.00
_cell.angle_gamma   90.00
#
_symmetry.space_group_name_H-M   'P 1'
#
loop_
_entity.id
_entity.type
_entity.pdbx_description
1 polymer ?
#
loop_
_entity_poly.entity_id
_entity_poly.type
_entity_poly.pdbx_seq_one_letter_code
_entity_poly.pdbx_strand_id
1 'polypeptide(L)'
;MATGGGQEATAQRFLRITDIDQEPLEFIAPIGGYEEMPLVSLEEAVKPLVPILPAVQSHASVAKRRCKNPANKLIQDESASIMLYTMGWEPID
;
A
#
# COMPACT_ATOMS: atom_id res chain seq x y z
N MET A 1 26.69 21.25 -22.98
CA MET A 1 25.36 21.47 -23.59
C MET A 1 24.52 20.23 -23.35
N ALA A 2 23.68 20.21 -22.31
CA ALA A 2 22.81 19.09 -21.99
C ALA A 2 21.44 19.64 -21.57
N THR A 3 20.53 19.80 -22.52
CA THR A 3 19.13 20.17 -22.29
C THR A 3 18.27 19.04 -22.86
N GLY A 4 18.12 17.95 -22.11
CA GLY A 4 17.39 16.75 -22.55
C GLY A 4 16.37 16.19 -21.55
N GLY A 5 16.42 16.58 -20.27
CA GLY A 5 15.56 15.96 -19.23
C GLY A 5 14.25 16.71 -18.89
N GLY A 6 14.09 17.96 -19.36
CA GLY A 6 12.95 18.80 -18.96
C GLY A 6 11.65 18.53 -19.72
N GLN A 7 11.74 18.02 -20.95
CA GLN A 7 10.59 17.82 -21.85
C GLN A 7 9.84 16.51 -21.57
N GLU A 8 10.55 15.48 -21.12
CA GLU A 8 9.97 14.15 -20.85
C GLU A 8 9.09 14.15 -19.57
N ALA A 9 9.57 14.82 -18.52
CA ALA A 9 8.83 14.98 -17.26
C ALA A 9 7.60 15.89 -17.38
N THR A 10 7.63 16.88 -18.30
CA THR A 10 6.47 17.71 -18.60
C THR A 10 5.46 16.96 -19.47
N ALA A 11 5.90 16.24 -20.50
CA ALA A 11 5.05 15.39 -21.33
C ALA A 11 4.30 14.33 -20.49
N GLN A 12 5.00 13.65 -19.56
CA GLN A 12 4.38 12.69 -18.63
C GLN A 12 3.37 13.32 -17.65
N ARG A 13 3.52 14.61 -17.32
CA ARG A 13 2.53 15.34 -16.51
C ARG A 13 1.30 15.72 -17.31
N PHE A 14 1.46 16.08 -18.58
CA PHE A 14 0.32 16.40 -19.46
C PHE A 14 -0.53 15.17 -19.79
N LEU A 15 0.11 14.00 -20.01
CA LEU A 15 -0.61 12.75 -20.27
C LEU A 15 -1.59 12.43 -19.14
N ARG A 16 -1.14 12.50 -17.89
CA ARG A 16 -1.92 12.20 -16.66
C ARG A 16 -3.18 13.04 -16.42
N ILE A 17 -3.35 14.15 -17.17
CA ILE A 17 -4.46 15.09 -17.02
C ILE A 17 -5.38 15.04 -18.25
N THR A 18 -4.88 14.55 -19.39
CA THR A 18 -5.58 14.63 -20.68
C THR A 18 -6.07 13.28 -21.19
N ASP A 19 -5.68 12.18 -20.55
CA ASP A 19 -6.07 10.80 -20.89
C ASP A 19 -7.41 10.36 -20.29
N ILE A 20 -8.17 11.30 -19.70
CA ILE A 20 -9.50 11.02 -19.12
C ILE A 20 -10.51 10.56 -20.17
N ASP A 21 -10.29 10.89 -21.45
CA ASP A 21 -11.10 10.42 -22.58
C ASP A 21 -10.78 8.97 -22.98
N GLN A 22 -9.60 8.47 -22.60
CA GLN A 22 -9.16 7.09 -22.79
C GLN A 22 -9.47 6.20 -21.58
N GLU A 23 -9.90 6.78 -20.45
CA GLU A 23 -10.24 6.01 -19.25
C GLU A 23 -11.47 5.14 -19.55
N PRO A 24 -11.42 3.82 -19.29
CA PRO A 24 -12.57 2.96 -19.49
C PRO A 24 -13.74 3.48 -18.64
N LEU A 25 -14.89 3.71 -19.26
CA LEU A 25 -16.14 4.06 -18.58
C LEU A 25 -16.75 2.86 -17.81
N GLU A 26 -15.88 1.97 -17.34
CA GLU A 26 -16.26 0.77 -16.61
C GLU A 26 -16.58 1.13 -15.17
N PHE A 27 -17.77 0.73 -14.73
CA PHE A 27 -18.14 0.85 -13.32
C PHE A 27 -17.34 -0.18 -12.52
N ILE A 28 -16.29 0.26 -11.84
CA ILE A 28 -15.57 -0.57 -10.88
C ILE A 28 -16.46 -0.69 -9.64
N ALA A 29 -17.03 -1.87 -9.43
CA ALA A 29 -17.81 -2.14 -8.23
C ALA A 29 -16.92 -1.94 -6.99
N PRO A 30 -17.47 -1.41 -5.88
CA PRO A 30 -16.74 -1.35 -4.62
C PRO A 30 -16.20 -2.73 -4.25
N ILE A 31 -14.98 -2.76 -3.72
CA ILE A 31 -14.40 -4.02 -3.25
C ILE A 31 -15.21 -4.47 -2.02
N GLY A 32 -15.93 -5.58 -2.16
CA GLY A 32 -16.80 -6.15 -1.11
C GLY A 32 -16.36 -7.54 -0.68
N GLY A 33 -17.07 -8.10 0.30
CA GLY A 33 -16.81 -9.42 0.87
C GLY A 33 -15.81 -9.43 2.04
N TYR A 34 -15.08 -8.34 2.28
CA TYR A 34 -14.19 -8.21 3.44
C TYR A 34 -14.97 -8.06 4.76
N GLU A 35 -16.20 -7.55 4.70
CA GLU A 35 -17.12 -7.43 5.82
C GLU A 35 -17.57 -8.79 6.38
N GLU A 36 -17.56 -9.83 5.55
CA GLU A 36 -17.90 -11.20 5.95
C GLU A 36 -16.66 -12.01 6.38
N MET A 37 -15.46 -11.47 6.13
CA MET A 37 -14.22 -12.17 6.49
C MET A 37 -13.96 -12.09 8.00
N PRO A 38 -13.44 -13.18 8.59
CA PRO A 38 -13.04 -13.16 9.99
C PRO A 38 -11.89 -12.16 10.19
N LEU A 39 -11.98 -11.38 11.27
CA LEU A 39 -10.85 -10.59 11.73
C LEU A 39 -9.74 -11.52 12.23
N VAL A 40 -8.57 -11.41 11.60
CA VAL A 40 -7.37 -12.18 11.94
C VAL A 40 -6.27 -11.26 12.42
N SER A 41 -5.19 -11.82 12.98
CA SER A 41 -4.02 -11.02 13.33
C SER A 41 -3.31 -10.49 12.09
N LEU A 42 -2.53 -9.42 12.28
CA LEU A 42 -1.73 -8.84 11.20
C LEU A 42 -0.80 -9.87 10.54
N GLU A 43 -0.20 -10.78 11.32
CA GLU A 43 0.69 -11.82 10.79
C GLU A 43 -0.03 -12.82 9.88
N GLU A 44 -1.28 -13.19 10.19
CA GLU A 44 -2.08 -14.08 9.35
C GLU A 44 -2.53 -13.36 8.07
N ALA A 45 -2.94 -12.10 8.20
CA ALA A 45 -3.40 -11.29 7.07
C ALA A 45 -2.32 -11.11 5.99
N VAL A 46 -1.04 -11.05 6.37
CA VAL A 46 0.07 -10.87 5.42
C VAL A 46 0.59 -12.16 4.80
N LYS A 47 0.19 -13.35 5.30
CA LYS A 47 0.68 -14.63 4.75
C LYS A 47 0.45 -14.79 3.25
N PRO A 48 -0.72 -14.47 2.70
CA PRO A 48 -0.96 -14.58 1.25
C PRO A 48 -0.07 -13.66 0.41
N LEU A 49 0.50 -12.61 1.01
CA LEU A 49 1.34 -11.62 0.34
C LEU A 49 2.83 -12.01 0.30
N VAL A 50 3.26 -12.99 1.10
CA VAL A 50 4.67 -13.41 1.21
C VAL A 50 5.31 -13.79 -0.13
N PRO A 51 4.63 -14.49 -1.08
CA PRO A 51 5.22 -14.80 -2.38
C PRO A 51 5.54 -13.56 -3.23
N ILE A 52 4.83 -12.44 -3.00
CA ILE A 52 4.97 -11.19 -3.75
C ILE A 52 5.95 -10.26 -3.03
N LEU A 53 5.87 -10.23 -1.70
CA LEU A 53 6.67 -9.36 -0.83
C LEU A 53 7.31 -10.20 0.28
N PRO A 54 8.46 -10.84 0.03
CA PRO A 54 9.08 -11.77 0.99
C PRO A 54 9.35 -11.15 2.37
N ALA A 55 9.65 -9.85 2.42
CA ALA A 55 9.93 -9.12 3.65
C ALA A 55 8.67 -8.68 4.43
N VAL A 56 7.46 -8.83 3.87
CA VAL A 56 6.23 -8.29 4.49
C VAL A 56 5.99 -8.83 5.89
N GLN A 57 6.33 -10.09 6.13
CA GLN A 57 6.12 -10.73 7.42
C GLN A 57 7.07 -10.20 8.51
N SER A 58 8.31 -9.86 8.13
CA SER A 58 9.24 -9.22 9.07
C SER A 58 8.81 -7.78 9.37
N HIS A 59 8.35 -7.04 8.37
CA HIS A 59 7.83 -5.69 8.55
C HIS A 59 6.57 -5.68 9.43
N ALA A 60 5.64 -6.60 9.23
CA ALA A 60 4.49 -6.78 10.10
C ALA A 60 4.91 -7.03 11.57
N SER A 61 5.90 -7.91 11.77
CA SER A 61 6.45 -8.20 13.09
C SER A 61 7.16 -7.00 13.74
N VAL A 62 7.80 -6.14 12.94
CA VAL A 62 8.40 -4.88 13.43
C VAL A 62 7.31 -3.86 13.77
N ALA A 63 6.28 -3.74 12.95
CA ALA A 63 5.15 -2.84 13.16
C ALA A 63 4.44 -3.15 14.48
N LYS A 64 4.09 -4.42 14.69
CA LYS A 64 3.43 -4.87 15.92
C LYS A 64 4.26 -4.63 17.18
N ARG A 65 5.58 -4.81 17.09
CA ARG A 65 6.51 -4.51 18.20
C ARG A 65 6.60 -3.02 18.53
N ARG A 66 6.42 -2.13 17.55
CA ARG A 66 6.41 -0.68 17.75
C ARG A 66 5.06 -0.18 18.28
N CYS A 67 3.97 -0.84 17.93
CA CYS A 67 2.61 -0.45 18.33
C CYS A 67 2.11 -1.12 19.64
N LYS A 68 2.99 -1.43 20.60
CA LYS A 68 2.60 -2.09 21.87
C LYS A 68 1.59 -1.28 22.71
N ASN A 69 1.65 0.05 22.63
CA ASN A 69 0.76 0.97 23.33
C ASN A 69 0.02 1.83 22.29
N PRO A 70 -1.00 1.29 21.62
CA PRO A 70 -1.73 2.02 20.59
C PRO A 70 -2.50 3.20 21.21
N ALA A 71 -2.52 4.33 20.51
CA ALA A 71 -3.32 5.49 20.88
C ALA A 71 -4.76 5.36 20.33
N ASN A 72 -5.65 6.25 20.76
CA ASN A 72 -6.96 6.45 20.12
C ASN A 72 -7.92 5.24 20.13
N LYS A 73 -7.81 4.36 21.14
CA LYS A 73 -8.66 3.16 21.31
C LYS A 73 -8.51 2.09 20.20
N LEU A 74 -7.45 2.17 19.40
CA LEU A 74 -7.14 1.14 18.41
C LEU A 74 -6.62 -0.12 19.10
N ILE A 75 -6.94 -1.29 18.55
CA ILE A 75 -6.25 -2.52 18.95
C ILE A 75 -4.84 -2.53 18.34
N GLN A 76 -3.95 -3.32 18.96
CA GLN A 76 -2.55 -3.38 18.54
C GLN A 76 -2.38 -3.71 17.05
N ASP A 77 -3.18 -4.65 16.53
CA ASP A 77 -3.09 -5.08 15.13
C ASP A 77 -3.60 -4.01 14.15
N GLU A 78 -4.61 -3.22 14.52
CA GLU A 78 -5.07 -2.06 13.72
C GLU A 78 -4.00 -0.96 13.67
N SER A 79 -3.40 -0.64 14.81
CA SER A 79 -2.32 0.35 14.84
C SER A 79 -1.08 -0.14 14.08
N ALA A 80 -0.78 -1.44 14.18
CA ALA A 80 0.32 -2.05 13.46
C ALA A 80 0.09 -2.10 11.95
N SER A 81 -1.15 -2.31 11.47
CA SER A 81 -1.46 -2.30 10.04
C SER A 81 -1.29 -0.92 9.42
N ILE A 82 -1.73 0.14 10.13
CA ILE A 82 -1.49 1.54 9.73
C ILE A 82 0.01 1.84 9.71
N MET A 83 0.76 1.39 10.73
CA MET A 83 2.21 1.57 10.73
C MET A 83 2.86 0.82 9.57
N LEU A 84 2.47 -0.43 9.31
CA LEU A 84 2.99 -1.24 8.20
C LEU A 84 2.78 -0.54 6.86
N TYR A 85 1.61 0.04 6.62
CA TYR A 85 1.31 0.82 5.42
C TYR A 85 2.19 2.07 5.26
N THR A 86 2.63 2.66 6.37
CA THR A 86 3.46 3.88 6.38
C THR A 86 4.95 3.61 6.52
N MET A 87 5.38 2.35 6.66
CA MET A 87 6.79 1.99 6.66
C MET A 87 7.39 2.27 5.29
N GLY A 88 8.55 2.95 5.28
CA GLY A 88 9.35 3.05 4.07
C GLY A 88 9.74 1.66 3.57
N TRP A 89 9.56 1.43 2.28
CA TRP A 89 9.95 0.20 1.60
C TRP A 89 10.92 0.55 0.48
N GLU A 90 12.02 -0.19 0.41
CA GLU A 90 12.99 -0.13 -0.68
C GLU A 90 12.98 -1.49 -1.39
N PRO A 91 12.83 -1.54 -2.72
CA PRO A 91 13.00 -2.78 -3.47
C PRO A 91 14.41 -3.32 -3.23
N ILE A 92 14.53 -4.63 -3.04
CA ILE A 92 15.83 -5.29 -3.08
C ILE A 92 16.15 -5.46 -4.58
N ASP A 93 17.25 -4.86 -5.03
CA ASP A 93 17.76 -4.94 -6.41
C ASP A 93 17.95 -6.39 -6.90
#